data_AF-A0A8T3STH7-F1
#
_entry.id   AF-A0A8T3STH7-F1
#
_cell.length_a   1.000
_cell.length_b   1.000
_cell.length_c   1.000
_cell.angle_alpha   90.00
_cell.angle_beta   90.00
_cell.angle_gamma   90.00
#
_symmetry.space_group_name_H-M   'P 1'
#
loop_
_entity.id
_entity.type
_entity.pdbx_description
1 polymer ?
#
loop_
_entity_poly.entity_id
_entity_poly.type
_entity_poly.pdbx_seq_one_letter_code
_entity_poly.pdbx_strand_id
1 'polypeptide(L)' 'MAMDTLAYAKRLKQAGFDQAQAEALAEGLRDATTATLATKQDLAELETRLTRLMLIQGAAVVTLVVTMVKLL' A
#
# COMPACT_ATOMS: atom_id res chain seq x y z
N MET A 1 -2.82 -9.84 0.79
CA MET A 1 -2.74 -10.93 -0.21
C MET A 1 -1.40 -11.61 -0.02
N ALA A 2 -1.37 -12.94 0.05
CA ALA A 2 -0.12 -13.68 0.24
C ALA A 2 0.33 -14.26 -1.10
N MET A 3 1.63 -14.13 -1.40
CA MET A 3 2.25 -14.82 -2.53
C MET A 3 2.23 -16.33 -2.27
N ASP A 4 1.81 -17.12 -3.26
CA ASP A 4 1.84 -18.58 -3.19
C ASP A 4 3.26 -19.09 -3.49
N THR A 5 4.07 -19.18 -2.44
CA THR A 5 5.46 -19.64 -2.51
C THR A 5 5.59 -21.08 -3.01
N LEU A 6 4.61 -21.94 -2.69
CA LEU A 6 4.62 -23.35 -3.13
C LEU A 6 4.38 -23.45 -4.64
N ALA A 7 3.39 -22.74 -5.18
CA ALA A 7 3.13 -22.73 -6.61
C ALA A 7 4.30 -22.10 -7.39
N TYR A 8 4.98 -21.12 -6.82
CA TYR A 8 6.17 -20.51 -7.41
C TYR A 8 7.37 -21.47 -7.42
N ALA A 9 7.68 -22.11 -6.29
CA ALA A 9 8.74 -23.13 -6.20
C ALA A 9 8.49 -24.31 -7.16
N LYS A 10 7.24 -24.76 -7.31
CA LYS A 10 6.88 -25.80 -8.29
C LYS A 10 7.20 -25.39 -9.73
N ARG A 11 6.96 -24.13 -10.11
CA ARG A 11 7.30 -23.61 -11.44
C ARG A 11 8.81 -23.57 -11.66
N LEU A 12 9.58 -23.17 -10.64
CA LEU A 12 11.04 -23.18 -10.71
C LEU A 12 11.60 -24.59 -10.90
N LYS A 13 11.05 -25.58 -10.18
CA LYS A 13 11.43 -26.99 -10.40
C LYS A 13 11.11 -27.49 -11.80
N GLN A 14 9.95 -27.12 -12.35
CA GLN A 14 9.60 -27.46 -13.74
C GLN A 14 10.54 -26.80 -14.75
N ALA A 15 11.15 -25.68 -14.40
CA ALA A 15 12.18 -25.00 -15.19
C ALA A 15 13.60 -25.57 -14.98
N GLY A 16 13.76 -26.61 -14.16
CA GLY A 16 15.05 -27.31 -13.96
C GLY A 16 15.86 -26.86 -12.75
N PHE A 17 15.32 -25.98 -11.90
CA PHE A 17 15.96 -25.65 -10.62
C PHE A 17 15.82 -26.82 -9.64
N ASP A 18 16.85 -27.03 -8.81
CA ASP A 18 16.74 -28.00 -7.72
C ASP A 18 15.78 -27.52 -6.62
N GLN A 19 15.44 -28.42 -5.69
CA GLN A 19 14.48 -28.11 -4.60
C GLN A 19 14.96 -26.93 -3.74
N ALA A 20 16.25 -26.92 -3.36
CA ALA A 20 16.78 -25.92 -2.44
C ALA A 20 16.83 -24.54 -3.09
N GLN A 21 17.22 -24.48 -4.37
CA GLN A 21 17.19 -23.26 -5.17
C GLN A 21 15.76 -22.73 -5.34
N ALA A 22 14.82 -23.61 -5.67
CA ALA A 22 13.43 -23.24 -5.88
C ALA A 22 12.78 -22.67 -4.61
N GLU A 23 13.03 -23.28 -3.46
CA GLU A 23 12.56 -22.80 -2.16
C GLU A 23 13.22 -21.48 -1.76
N ALA A 24 14.55 -21.37 -1.88
CA ALA A 24 15.28 -20.16 -1.53
C ALA A 24 14.82 -18.94 -2.35
N LEU A 25 14.60 -19.12 -3.66
CA LEU A 25 14.08 -18.07 -4.54
C LEU A 25 12.63 -17.71 -4.22
N ALA A 26 11.80 -18.70 -3.87
CA ALA A 26 10.42 -18.44 -3.48
C ALA A 26 10.31 -17.64 -2.18
N GLU A 27 11.10 -18.01 -1.18
CA GLU A 27 11.13 -17.30 0.10
C GLU A 27 11.73 -15.89 -0.07
N GLY A 28 12.84 -15.77 -0.80
CA GLY A 28 13.45 -14.46 -1.08
C GLY A 28 12.52 -13.50 -1.82
N LEU A 29 11.73 -14.00 -2.77
CA LEU A 29 10.74 -13.18 -3.49
C LEU A 29 9.54 -12.82 -2.60
N ARG A 30 9.08 -13.74 -1.73
CA ARG A 30 8.05 -13.45 -0.73
C ARG A 30 8.51 -12.32 0.18
N ASP A 31 9.71 -12.42 0.74
CA ASP A 31 10.26 -11.43 1.65
C ASP A 31 10.41 -10.07 0.95
N ALA A 32 10.97 -10.04 -0.26
CA ALA A 32 11.11 -8.82 -1.05
C ALA A 32 9.76 -8.16 -1.37
N THR A 33 8.71 -8.95 -1.61
CA THR A 33 7.38 -8.44 -1.98
C THR A 33 6.52 -8.06 -0.78
N THR A 34 6.75 -8.67 0.39
CA THR A 34 5.93 -8.41 1.59
C THR A 34 6.53 -7.39 2.56
N ALA A 35 7.83 -7.10 2.48
CA ALA A 35 8.49 -6.19 3.42
C ALA A 35 8.02 -4.73 3.38
N THR A 36 7.40 -4.25 2.28
CA THR A 36 7.06 -2.81 2.14
C THR A 36 5.74 -2.57 1.38
N LEU A 37 4.93 -3.60 1.17
CA LEU A 37 3.74 -3.48 0.35
C LEU A 37 2.56 -2.92 1.16
N ALA A 38 2.17 -1.69 0.86
CA ALA A 38 0.93 -1.12 1.40
C ALA A 38 -0.27 -2.01 1.00
N THR A 39 -1.07 -2.38 1.99
CA THR A 39 -2.29 -3.14 1.78
C THR A 39 -3.40 -2.24 1.23
N LYS A 40 -4.44 -2.86 0.68
CA LYS A 40 -5.66 -2.13 0.26
C LYS A 40 -6.30 -1.38 1.44
N GLN A 41 -6.19 -1.92 2.64
CA GLN A 41 -6.69 -1.28 3.85
C GLN A 41 -5.87 -0.04 4.18
N ASP A 42 -4.53 -0.13 4.12
CA ASP A 42 -3.66 1.03 4.35
C ASP A 42 -3.98 2.19 3.39
N LEU A 43 -4.27 1.86 2.13
CA LEU A 43 -4.70 2.85 1.13
C LEU A 43 -6.06 3.46 1.47
N ALA A 44 -7.05 2.65 1.88
CA ALA A 44 -8.37 3.15 2.26
C ALA A 44 -8.32 4.05 3.52
N GLU A 45 -7.47 3.69 4.49
CA GLU A 45 -7.22 4.50 5.67
C GLU A 45 -6.52 5.83 5.31
N LEU A 46 -5.54 5.79 4.40
CA LEU A 46 -4.89 6.99 3.88
C LEU A 46 -5.87 7.89 3.14
N GLU A 47 -6.71 7.35 2.25
CA GLU A 47 -7.75 8.10 1.53
C GLU A 47 -8.71 8.79 2.49
N THR A 48 -9.17 8.06 3.52
CA THR A 48 -10.05 8.60 4.56
C THR A 48 -9.39 9.75 5.32
N ARG A 49 -8.11 9.60 5.69
CA ARG A 49 -7.33 10.63 6.37
C ARG A 49 -7.16 11.87 5.49
N LEU A 50 -6.77 11.69 4.23
CA LEU A 50 -6.60 12.80 3.28
C LEU A 50 -7.90 13.55 3.04
N THR A 51 -8.99 12.82 2.79
CA THR A 51 -10.32 13.42 2.60
C THR A 51 -10.74 14.26 3.80
N ARG A 52 -10.54 13.74 5.02
CA ARG A 52 -10.84 14.48 6.25
C ARG A 52 -10.01 15.75 6.39
N LEU A 53 -8.70 15.66 6.12
CA LEU A 53 -7.81 16.82 6.18
C LEU A 53 -8.20 17.89 5.16
N MET A 54 -8.51 17.49 3.93
CA MET A 54 -8.96 18.41 2.88
C MET A 54 -10.28 19.09 3.25
N LEU A 55 -11.25 18.36 3.82
CA LEU A 55 -12.51 18.95 4.28
C LEU A 55 -12.29 19.99 5.38
N ILE A 56 -11.45 19.69 6.38
CA ILE A 56 -11.14 20.62 7.47
C ILE A 56 -10.42 21.86 6.93
N GLN A 57 -9.44 21.69 6.05
CA GLN A 57 -8.72 22.80 5.43
C GLN A 57 -9.65 23.68 4.58
N GLY A 58 -10.52 23.06 3.77
CA GLY A 58 -11.52 23.78 2.97
C GLY A 58 -12.46 24.62 3.85
N ALA A 59 -13.01 24.03 4.92
CA ALA A 59 -13.88 24.74 5.85
C ALA A 59 -13.15 25.90 6.57
N ALA A 60 -11.88 25.70 6.96
CA ALA A 60 -11.07 26.72 7.60
C ALA A 60 -10.82 27.92 6.66
N VAL A 61 -10.46 27.65 5.40
CA VAL A 61 -10.24 28.70 4.38
C VAL A 61 -11.54 29.47 4.12
N VAL A 62 -12.66 28.79 3.94
CA VAL A 62 -13.97 29.46 3.73
C VAL A 62 -14.33 30.33 4.92
N THR A 63 -14.18 29.82 6.15
CA THR A 63 -14.48 30.57 7.38
C THR A 63 -13.61 31.81 7.50
N LEU A 64 -12.30 31.68 7.21
CA LEU A 64 -11.36 32.80 7.22
C LEU A 64 -11.76 33.88 6.21
N VAL A 65 -12.04 33.50 4.96
CA VAL A 65 -12.44 34.42 3.89
C VAL A 65 -13.73 35.16 4.23
N VAL A 66 -14.75 34.45 4.72
CA VAL A 66 -16.03 35.07 5.13
C VAL A 66 -15.82 36.08 6.25
N THR A 67 -14.94 35.79 7.21
CA THR A 67 -14.62 36.70 8.31
C THR A 67 -13.92 37.95 7.80
N MET A 68 -12.95 37.80 6.89
CA MET A 68 -12.24 38.94 6.30
C MET A 68 -13.18 39.86 5.50
N VAL A 69 -14.09 39.31 4.69
CA VAL A 69 -15.03 40.11 3.91
C VAL A 69 -15.97 40.92 4.80
N LYS A 70 -16.37 40.41 5.97
CA LYS A 70 -17.23 41.16 6.93
C LYS A 70 -16.50 42.27 7.68
N LEU A 71 -15.17 42.28 7.66
CA LEU A 71 -14.33 43.27 8.35
C LEU A 71 -13.90 44.43 7.44
N LEU A 72 -14.19 44.35 6.14
CA LEU A 72 -14.03 45.43 5.15
C LEU A 72 -15.30 46.29 5.10
#